data_AF-A0A9E4E9M9-F1
#
_entry.id   AF-A0A9E4E9M9-F1
#
_cell.length_a   1.000
_cell.length_b   1.000
_cell.length_c   1.000
_cell.angle_alpha   90.00
_cell.angle_beta   90.00
_cell.angle_gamma   90.00
#
_symmetry.space_group_name_H-M   'P 1'
#
loop_
_entity.id
_entity.type
_entity.pdbx_description
1 polymer ?
#
loop_
_entity_poly.entity_id
_entity_poly.type
_entity_poly.pdbx_seq_one_letter_code
_entity_poly.pdbx_strand_id
1 'polypeptide(L)'
;MPKFVSAHAIACMTRQDVSRLLKRFREAENADVSNIRVLCDTLSGRMVCEWEARDSITLIEWLKKCNVQIRGTGEWLMAVQYESIDDELVAPPRHTA
;
A
#
# COMPACT_ATOMS: atom_id res chain seq x y z
N MET A 1 -2.97 9.73 -9.44
CA MET A 1 -1.70 9.09 -9.87
C MET A 1 -1.94 7.61 -10.21
N PRO A 2 -0.97 6.81 -10.74
CA PRO A 2 -1.16 5.35 -10.89
C PRO A 2 -1.50 4.65 -9.57
N LYS A 3 -2.39 3.65 -9.63
CA LYS A 3 -2.82 2.86 -8.48
C LYS A 3 -1.94 1.63 -8.30
N PHE A 4 -1.60 1.32 -7.06
CA PHE A 4 -0.80 0.16 -6.70
C PHE A 4 -1.45 -0.61 -5.54
N VAL A 5 -1.25 -1.92 -5.52
CA VAL A 5 -1.55 -2.78 -4.38
C VAL A 5 -0.24 -3.40 -3.89
N SER A 6 0.00 -3.39 -2.58
CA SER A 6 1.09 -4.17 -2.00
C SER A 6 0.63 -5.04 -0.85
N ALA A 7 1.29 -6.18 -0.70
CA ALA A 7 1.13 -7.08 0.42
C ALA A 7 2.43 -7.17 1.23
N HIS A 8 2.29 -7.14 2.55
CA HIS A 8 3.39 -7.10 3.51
C HIS A 8 3.19 -8.11 4.64
N ALA A 9 4.29 -8.57 5.21
CA ALA A 9 4.27 -9.33 6.46
C ALA A 9 4.30 -8.35 7.65
N ILE A 10 3.36 -8.52 8.56
CA ILE A 10 3.29 -7.80 9.84
C ILE A 10 3.23 -8.79 11.01
N ALA A 11 3.81 -9.97 10.83
CA ALA A 11 3.85 -11.01 11.85
C ALA A 11 4.39 -10.44 13.17
N CYS A 12 3.73 -10.81 14.27
CA CYS A 12 4.05 -10.35 15.63
C CYS A 12 3.78 -8.86 15.92
N MET A 13 3.27 -8.06 14.97
CA MET A 13 2.84 -6.69 15.29
C MET A 13 1.56 -6.71 16.11
N THR A 14 1.58 -6.00 17.23
CA THR A 14 0.35 -5.76 18.00
C THR A 14 -0.56 -4.78 17.25
N ARG A 15 -1.85 -4.72 17.63
CA ARG A 15 -2.76 -3.67 17.15
C ARG A 15 -2.19 -2.25 17.37
N GLN A 16 -1.47 -2.03 18.47
CA GLN A 16 -0.87 -0.73 18.77
C GLN A 16 0.29 -0.41 17.82
N ASP A 17 1.12 -1.41 17.49
CA ASP A 17 2.22 -1.23 16.54
C ASP A 17 1.70 -0.99 15.13
N VAL A 18 0.65 -1.70 14.71
CA VAL A 18 -0.05 -1.43 13.45
C VAL A 18 -0.60 -0.01 13.44
N SER A 19 -1.27 0.42 14.51
CA SER A 19 -1.79 1.80 14.60
C SER A 19 -0.70 2.87 14.49
N ARG A 20 0.49 2.62 15.06
CA ARG A 20 1.65 3.53 14.93
C ARG A 20 2.19 3.55 13.50
N LEU A 21 2.23 2.40 12.83
CA LEU A 21 2.64 2.30 11.43
C LEU A 21 1.68 3.09 10.52
N LEU A 22 0.37 2.94 10.70
CA LEU A 22 -0.63 3.69 9.92
C LEU A 22 -0.52 5.21 10.15
N LYS A 23 -0.25 5.62 11.40
CA LYS A 23 0.02 7.04 11.70
C LYS A 23 1.25 7.55 10.95
N ARG A 24 2.32 6.74 10.88
CA ARG A 24 3.53 7.07 10.11
C ARG A 24 3.25 7.19 8.62
N PHE A 25 2.43 6.29 8.04
CA PHE A 25 2.03 6.40 6.64
C PHE A 25 1.38 7.75 6.37
N ARG A 26 0.34 8.10 7.14
CA ARG A 26 -0.36 9.38 7.00
C ARG A 26 0.56 10.60 7.16
N GLU A 27 1.48 10.56 8.13
CA GLU A 27 2.44 11.66 8.36
C GLU A 27 3.49 11.79 7.27
N ALA A 28 3.80 10.70 6.56
CA ALA A 28 4.80 10.66 5.50
C ALA A 28 4.21 10.86 4.09
N GLU A 29 2.89 10.89 3.95
CA GLU A 29 2.22 11.18 2.67
C GLU A 29 2.71 12.50 2.07
N ASN A 30 2.77 12.53 0.75
CA ASN A 30 3.25 13.69 0.00
C ASN A 30 2.65 13.68 -1.41
N ALA A 31 3.03 14.64 -2.24
CA ALA A 31 2.51 14.78 -3.60
C ALA A 31 2.78 13.55 -4.50
N ASP A 32 3.74 12.68 -4.15
CA ASP A 32 4.15 11.54 -4.96
C ASP A 32 3.66 10.19 -4.43
N VAL A 33 3.16 10.12 -3.20
CA VAL A 33 2.59 8.90 -2.60
C VAL A 33 1.47 9.26 -1.62
N SER A 34 0.29 8.67 -1.83
CA SER A 34 -0.86 8.76 -0.92
C SER A 34 -1.45 7.37 -0.63
N ASN A 35 -1.99 7.18 0.57
CA ASN A 35 -2.67 5.97 0.95
C ASN A 35 -4.16 6.04 0.58
N ILE A 36 -4.68 5.00 -0.10
CA ILE A 36 -6.11 4.88 -0.39
C ILE A 36 -6.78 4.05 0.71
N ARG A 37 -6.22 2.87 0.98
CA ARG A 37 -6.79 1.90 1.91
C ARG A 37 -5.71 1.03 2.51
N VAL A 38 -5.89 0.65 3.78
CA VAL A 38 -5.07 -0.39 4.43
C VAL A 38 -5.98 -1.42 5.10
N LEU A 39 -5.69 -2.69 4.84
CA LEU A 39 -6.34 -3.86 5.41
C LEU A 39 -5.28 -4.66 6.19
N CYS A 40 -5.57 -5.02 7.43
CA CYS A 40 -4.64 -5.77 8.28
C CYS A 40 -5.33 -6.99 8.89
N ASP A 41 -4.64 -8.12 8.87
CA ASP A 41 -4.93 -9.31 9.67
C ASP A 41 -3.76 -9.52 10.63
N THR A 42 -3.95 -9.14 11.90
CA THR A 42 -2.92 -9.32 12.94
C THR A 42 -2.81 -10.76 13.43
N LEU A 43 -3.81 -11.62 13.15
CA LEU A 43 -3.76 -13.04 13.50
C LEU A 43 -2.89 -13.81 12.50
N SER A 44 -3.08 -13.57 11.20
CA SER A 44 -2.24 -14.16 10.15
C SER A 44 -0.92 -13.39 9.94
N GLY A 45 -0.78 -12.21 10.53
CA GLY A 45 0.39 -11.34 10.37
C GLY A 45 0.52 -10.77 8.96
N ARG A 46 -0.59 -10.36 8.33
CA ARG A 46 -0.63 -9.86 6.95
C ARG A 46 -1.24 -8.49 6.84
N MET A 47 -0.73 -7.70 5.90
CA MET A 47 -1.27 -6.39 5.56
C MET A 47 -1.34 -6.25 4.05
N VAL A 48 -2.44 -5.72 3.54
CA VAL A 48 -2.64 -5.35 2.14
C VAL A 48 -3.00 -3.88 2.08
N CYS A 49 -2.33 -3.15 1.20
CA CYS A 49 -2.51 -1.72 1.08
C CYS A 49 -2.76 -1.32 -0.37
N GLU A 50 -3.68 -0.38 -0.57
CA GLU A 50 -3.93 0.32 -1.83
C GLU A 50 -3.30 1.72 -1.74
N TRP A 51 -2.61 2.11 -2.81
CA TRP A 51 -1.84 3.34 -2.90
C TRP A 51 -2.12 4.05 -4.20
N GLU A 52 -1.98 5.38 -4.19
CA GLU A 52 -1.54 6.07 -5.39
C GLU A 52 -0.07 6.46 -5.24
N ALA A 53 0.70 6.29 -6.32
CA ALA A 53 2.09 6.73 -6.34
C ALA A 53 2.50 7.17 -7.74
N ARG A 54 3.50 8.05 -7.84
CA ARG A 54 4.06 8.48 -9.13
C ARG A 54 4.49 7.29 -9.98
N ASP A 55 5.21 6.35 -9.37
CA ASP A 55 5.67 5.10 -9.97
C ASP A 55 6.00 4.08 -8.87
N SER A 56 6.29 2.83 -9.27
CA SER A 56 6.59 1.75 -8.32
C SER A 56 7.90 1.96 -7.55
N ILE A 57 8.90 2.62 -8.14
CA ILE A 57 10.20 2.84 -7.51
C ILE A 57 10.02 3.82 -6.35
N THR A 58 9.34 4.94 -6.61
CA THR A 58 8.99 5.96 -5.63
C THR A 58 8.19 5.36 -4.47
N LEU A 59 7.21 4.49 -4.76
CA LEU A 59 6.44 3.81 -3.72
C LEU A 59 7.31 2.88 -2.87
N ILE A 60 8.18 2.08 -3.48
CA ILE A 60 9.09 1.18 -2.76
C ILE A 60 10.02 1.97 -1.84
N GLU A 61 10.62 3.06 -2.34
CA GLU A 61 11.51 3.89 -1.53
C GLU A 61 10.78 4.59 -0.38
N TRP A 62 9.54 5.06 -0.62
CA TRP A 62 8.71 5.64 0.41
C TRP A 62 8.32 4.63 1.49
N LEU A 63 7.96 3.40 1.10
CA LEU A 63 7.67 2.31 2.04
C LEU A 63 8.89 2.00 2.91
N LYS A 64 10.10 1.97 2.32
CA LYS A 64 11.35 1.78 3.07
C LYS A 64 11.55 2.85 4.14
N LYS A 65 11.28 4.13 3.82
CA LYS A 65 11.32 5.25 4.79
C LYS A 65 10.29 5.07 5.91
N CYS A 66 9.17 4.42 5.63
CA CYS A 66 8.14 4.08 6.62
C CYS A 66 8.48 2.82 7.45
N ASN A 67 9.67 2.22 7.25
CA ASN A 67 10.09 0.92 7.80
C ASN A 67 9.28 -0.28 7.30
N VAL A 68 8.81 -0.21 6.06
CA VAL A 68 8.19 -1.34 5.35
C VAL A 68 9.11 -1.78 4.22
N GLN A 69 9.50 -3.04 4.23
CA GLN A 69 10.43 -3.61 3.26
C GLN A 69 9.71 -4.75 2.55
N ILE A 70 9.87 -4.85 1.24
CA ILE A 70 9.37 -5.99 0.48
C ILE A 70 10.49 -7.03 0.45
N ARG A 71 10.33 -8.14 1.18
CA ARG A 71 11.34 -9.21 1.31
C ARG A 71 10.77 -10.56 0.91
N GLY A 72 11.56 -11.30 0.12
CA GLY A 72 11.21 -12.66 -0.27
C GLY A 72 9.95 -12.73 -1.15
N THR A 73 9.33 -13.90 -1.22
CA THR A 73 8.21 -14.20 -2.13
C THR A 73 6.84 -13.90 -1.54
N GLY A 74 6.75 -13.69 -0.23
CA GLY A 74 5.49 -13.46 0.49
C GLY A 74 5.06 -12.00 0.58
N GLU A 75 5.86 -11.09 0.04
CA GLU A 75 5.62 -9.64 0.02
C GLU A 75 5.78 -9.19 -1.43
N TRP A 76 4.87 -8.36 -1.91
CA TRP A 76 4.84 -7.98 -3.32
C TRP A 76 4.19 -6.62 -3.54
N LEU A 77 4.44 -6.07 -4.73
CA LEU A 77 3.83 -4.85 -5.23
C LEU A 77 3.28 -5.13 -6.64
N MET A 78 2.05 -4.71 -6.88
CA MET A 78 1.35 -4.84 -8.14
C MET A 78 0.91 -3.47 -8.61
N ALA A 79 1.25 -3.10 -9.85
CA ALA A 79 0.62 -1.98 -10.52
C ALA A 79 -0.79 -2.38 -10.95
N VAL A 80 -1.80 -1.61 -10.57
CA VAL A 80 -3.18 -1.87 -10.98
C VAL A 80 -3.36 -1.29 -12.38
N GLN A 81 -3.40 -2.18 -13.38
CA GLN A 81 -3.69 -1.79 -14.76
C GLN A 81 -5.19 -1.72 -15.02
N TYR A 82 -5.94 -2.63 -14.39
CA TYR A 82 -7.39 -2.72 -14.48
C TYR A 82 -7.98 -3.12 -13.12
N GLU A 83 -9.20 -2.70 -12.85
CA GLU A 83 -10.02 -3.11 -11.70
C GLU A 83 -11.45 -3.37 -12.14
N SER A 84 -12.21 -4.13 -11.35
CA SER A 84 -13.62 -4.38 -11.61
C SER A 84 -14.48 -3.44 -10.80
N ILE A 85 -15.39 -2.72 -11.47
CA ILE A 85 -16.41 -1.85 -10.86
C ILE A 85 -17.74 -2.21 -11.52
N ASP A 86 -18.75 -2.56 -10.72
CA ASP A 86 -20.07 -2.99 -11.21
C ASP A 86 -20.00 -4.10 -12.28
N ASP A 87 -19.13 -5.09 -12.06
CA ASP A 87 -18.81 -6.22 -12.97
C ASP A 87 -18.15 -5.82 -14.31
N GLU A 88 -17.76 -4.55 -14.48
CA GLU A 88 -17.02 -4.06 -15.65
C GLU A 88 -15.52 -3.95 -15.36
N LEU A 89 -14.69 -4.39 -16.31
CA LEU A 89 -13.23 -4.24 -16.23
C LEU A 89 -12.82 -2.84 -16.74
N VAL A 90 -12.40 -1.97 -15.84
CA VAL A 90 -12.04 -0.58 -16.14
C VAL A 90 -10.59 -0.28 -15.79
N ALA A 91 -9.98 0.69 -16.46
CA ALA A 91 -8.72 1.25 -15.99
C ALA A 91 -8.97 2.11 -14.75
N PRO A 92 -8.12 2.04 -13.71
CA PRO A 92 -8.33 2.82 -12.50
C PRO A 92 -8.35 4.31 -12.84
N PRO A 93 -9.26 5.10 -12.23
CA PRO A 93 -9.34 6.52 -12.46
C PRO A 93 -8.01 7.16 -12.07
N ARG A 94 -7.41 7.92 -12.99
CA ARG A 94 -6.26 8.75 -12.64
C ARG A 94 -6.82 9.91 -11.83
N HIS A 95 -6.69 9.90 -10.50
CA HIS A 95 -6.90 11.10 -9.71
C HIS A 95 -5.89 12.16 -10.20
N THR A 96 -6.38 13.09 -11.02
CA THR A 96 -5.75 14.38 -11.25
C THR A 96 -6.10 15.21 -10.04
N ALA A 97 -5.13 15.36 -9.13
CA ALA A 97 -5.17 16.41 -8.12
C ALA A 97 -5.09 17.78 -8.80
#